data_AF-A0A013XVR0-F1
#
_entry.id   AF-A0A013XVR0-F1
#
_cell.length_a   1.000
_cell.length_b   1.000
_cell.length_c   1.000
_cell.angle_alpha   90.00
_cell.angle_beta   90.00
_cell.angle_gamma   90.00
#
_symmetry.space_group_name_H-M   'P 1'
#
loop_
_entity.id
_entity.type
_entity.pdbx_description
1 polymer ?
#
loop_
_entity_poly.entity_id
_entity_poly.type
_entity_poly.pdbx_seq_one_letter_code
_entity_poly.pdbx_strand_id
1 'polypeptide(L)'
;MTSIDPHFGAAKLVRNQAIEKGAADPLPRLLAQLLARAGDGARVERATSRPWASALFEGRRHVVRLAIGGADAAADKARLLDGLSEAQWVLPRHFVADICVDEAGERADGLWVELSALTIEEW
;
A
#
# COMPACT_ATOMS: atom_id res chain seq x y z
N MET A 1 -49.54 21.78 -8.46
CA MET A 1 -48.58 22.54 -9.28
C MET A 1 -47.84 23.49 -8.35
N THR A 2 -46.51 23.62 -8.55
CA THR A 2 -45.53 24.44 -7.79
C THR A 2 -45.08 23.75 -6.49
N SER A 3 -44.06 22.89 -6.51
CA SER A 3 -42.61 23.13 -6.70
C SER A 3 -42.00 23.93 -5.56
N ILE A 4 -41.28 23.24 -4.66
CA ILE A 4 -40.33 23.83 -3.71
C ILE A 4 -38.95 23.39 -4.15
N ASP A 5 -38.18 24.35 -4.62
CA ASP A 5 -36.75 24.25 -4.93
C ASP A 5 -35.93 24.01 -3.65
N PRO A 6 -35.08 22.97 -3.59
CA PRO A 6 -34.00 22.94 -2.63
C PRO A 6 -32.80 23.72 -3.20
N HIS A 7 -32.53 24.87 -2.61
CA HIS A 7 -31.28 25.61 -2.79
C HIS A 7 -30.12 24.80 -2.16
N PHE A 8 -29.62 23.79 -2.88
CA PHE A 8 -28.34 23.16 -2.55
C PHE A 8 -27.23 24.11 -2.98
N GLY A 9 -26.65 24.78 -1.98
CA GLY A 9 -25.48 25.62 -2.14
C GLY A 9 -24.38 24.89 -2.90
N ALA A 10 -23.78 25.60 -3.85
CA ALA A 10 -22.73 25.13 -4.73
C ALA A 10 -21.71 24.28 -3.96
N ALA A 11 -21.54 23.05 -4.45
CA ALA A 11 -20.56 22.09 -3.99
C ALA A 11 -19.22 22.79 -3.77
N LYS A 12 -18.73 22.79 -2.51
CA LYS A 12 -17.33 23.01 -2.22
C LYS A 12 -16.56 21.86 -2.85
N LEU A 13 -16.23 22.02 -4.12
CA LEU A 13 -15.24 21.23 -4.80
C LEU A 13 -13.93 21.48 -4.05
N VAL A 14 -13.60 20.61 -3.10
CA VAL A 14 -12.26 20.55 -2.52
C VAL A 14 -11.35 20.23 -3.69
N ARG A 15 -10.76 21.29 -4.26
CA ARG A 15 -9.67 21.19 -5.21
C ARG A 15 -8.63 20.35 -4.49
N ASN A 16 -8.37 19.14 -5.00
CA ASN A 16 -7.22 18.34 -4.60
C ASN A 16 -6.02 19.26 -4.67
N GLN A 17 -5.58 19.76 -3.52
CA GLN A 17 -4.30 20.44 -3.42
C GLN A 17 -3.30 19.41 -3.89
N ALA A 18 -2.57 19.76 -4.94
CA ALA A 18 -1.44 18.98 -5.38
C ALA A 18 -0.57 18.71 -4.15
N ILE A 19 -0.50 17.44 -3.75
CA ILE A 19 0.36 16.97 -2.66
C ILE A 19 1.73 17.60 -2.92
N GLU A 20 2.16 18.43 -1.99
CA GLU A 20 3.31 19.30 -2.13
C GLU A 20 4.53 18.48 -2.56
N LYS A 21 5.27 19.00 -3.55
CA LYS A 21 6.59 18.51 -3.94
C LYS A 21 7.51 18.62 -2.71
N GLY A 22 7.77 17.53 -1.99
CA GLY A 22 8.73 17.59 -0.88
C GLY A 22 9.13 16.27 -0.21
N ALA A 23 8.23 15.30 -0.09
CA ALA A 23 8.56 14.00 0.51
C ALA A 23 8.78 12.94 -0.58
N ALA A 24 9.84 12.13 -0.45
CA ALA A 24 10.07 11.00 -1.34
C ALA A 24 8.92 9.98 -1.12
N ASP A 25 8.19 9.63 -2.19
CA ASP A 25 7.12 8.64 -2.11
C ASP A 25 7.69 7.31 -1.59
N PRO A 26 7.20 6.77 -0.46
CA PRO A 26 7.72 5.52 0.11
C PRO A 26 7.29 4.29 -0.70
N LEU A 27 6.24 4.38 -1.52
CA LEU A 27 5.65 3.21 -2.19
C LEU A 27 6.65 2.48 -3.10
N PRO A 28 7.39 3.12 -4.02
CA PRO A 28 8.33 2.41 -4.88
C PRO A 28 9.39 1.61 -4.10
N ARG A 29 9.88 2.17 -2.98
CA ARG A 29 10.90 1.52 -2.16
C ARG A 29 10.34 0.39 -1.30
N LEU A 30 9.10 0.51 -0.85
CA LEU A 30 8.37 -0.57 -0.19
C LEU A 30 8.15 -1.74 -1.15
N LEU A 31 7.65 -1.46 -2.37
CA LEU A 31 7.41 -2.49 -3.40
C LEU A 31 8.69 -3.22 -3.78
N ALA A 32 9.81 -2.50 -3.97
CA ALA A 32 11.09 -3.12 -4.28
C ALA A 32 11.55 -4.10 -3.18
N GLN A 33 11.38 -3.74 -1.90
CA GLN A 33 11.74 -4.61 -0.78
C GLN A 33 10.80 -5.81 -0.64
N LEU A 34 9.49 -5.62 -0.86
CA LEU A 34 8.52 -6.72 -0.88
C LEU A 34 8.85 -7.74 -1.98
N LEU A 35 9.15 -7.27 -3.20
CA LEU A 35 9.57 -8.13 -4.31
C LEU A 35 10.89 -8.84 -4.02
N ALA A 36 11.88 -8.13 -3.48
CA ALA A 36 13.16 -8.75 -3.11
C ALA A 36 12.99 -9.85 -2.05
N ARG A 37 12.02 -9.71 -1.14
CA ARG A 37 11.70 -10.71 -0.12
C ARG A 37 10.95 -11.92 -0.70
N ALA A 38 10.09 -11.68 -1.68
CA ALA A 38 9.32 -12.73 -2.35
C ALA A 38 10.12 -13.48 -3.43
N GLY A 39 11.20 -12.92 -3.96
CA GLY A 39 12.02 -13.55 -5.00
C GLY A 39 11.53 -13.29 -6.43
N ASP A 40 12.24 -13.86 -7.41
CA ASP A 40 12.08 -13.56 -8.83
C ASP A 40 10.72 -13.99 -9.42
N GLY A 41 10.02 -14.93 -8.77
CA GLY A 41 8.69 -15.39 -9.17
C GLY A 41 7.56 -14.40 -8.82
N ALA A 42 7.86 -13.33 -8.06
CA ALA A 42 6.86 -12.39 -7.59
C ALA A 42 6.69 -11.18 -8.51
N ARG A 43 5.45 -10.72 -8.67
CA ARG A 43 5.11 -9.49 -9.40
C ARG A 43 4.01 -8.70 -8.69
N VAL A 44 4.07 -7.37 -8.81
CA VAL A 44 2.99 -6.49 -8.34
C VAL A 44 1.84 -6.57 -9.33
N GLU A 45 0.65 -6.92 -8.83
CA GLU A 45 -0.58 -6.87 -9.63
C GLU A 45 -1.33 -5.57 -9.44
N ARG A 46 -1.35 -5.09 -8.19
CA ARG A 46 -2.02 -3.87 -7.80
C ARG A 46 -1.25 -3.25 -6.65
N ALA A 47 -1.06 -1.94 -6.70
CA ALA A 47 -0.56 -1.17 -5.59
C ALA A 47 -1.30 0.16 -5.55
N THR A 48 -1.84 0.51 -4.39
CA THR A 48 -2.48 1.80 -4.15
C THR A 48 -1.89 2.43 -2.92
N SER A 49 -1.60 3.73 -2.98
CA SER A 49 -1.10 4.51 -1.86
C SER A 49 -1.92 5.77 -1.70
N ARG A 50 -2.42 6.00 -0.48
CA ARG A 50 -3.23 7.18 -0.13
C ARG A 50 -2.58 7.93 1.04
N PRO A 51 -2.60 9.28 1.02
CA PRO A 51 -2.25 10.05 2.21
C PRO A 51 -3.06 9.60 3.41
N TRP A 52 -2.42 9.59 4.57
CA TRP A 52 -3.01 9.28 5.86
C TRP A 52 -2.43 10.22 6.92
N ALA A 53 -3.26 10.67 7.84
CA ALA A 53 -2.83 11.45 8.99
C ALA A 53 -3.64 11.05 10.23
N SER A 54 -3.01 11.25 11.38
CA SER A 54 -3.60 11.15 12.72
C SER A 54 -3.33 12.46 13.48
N ALA A 55 -3.64 12.51 14.79
CA ALA A 55 -3.42 13.72 15.58
C ALA A 55 -1.93 14.12 15.70
N LEU A 56 -1.01 13.15 15.66
CA LEU A 56 0.42 13.36 15.90
C LEU A 56 1.32 12.94 14.75
N PHE A 57 0.78 12.22 13.76
CA PHE A 57 1.56 11.59 12.71
C PHE A 57 0.92 11.78 11.35
N GLU A 58 1.77 11.93 10.34
CA GLU A 58 1.39 11.98 8.93
C GLU A 58 2.12 10.87 8.18
N GLY A 59 1.58 10.48 7.03
CA GLY A 59 2.18 9.49 6.17
C GLY A 59 1.21 8.93 5.15
N ARG A 60 1.26 7.61 4.94
CA ARG A 60 0.54 6.94 3.85
C ARG A 60 0.04 5.56 4.24
N ARG A 61 -1.15 5.21 3.76
CA ARG A 61 -1.68 3.84 3.77
C ARG A 61 -1.53 3.22 2.39
N HIS A 62 -0.99 2.01 2.36
CA HIS A 62 -0.73 1.24 1.16
C HIS A 62 -1.55 -0.04 1.19
N VAL A 63 -2.08 -0.42 0.03
CA VAL A 63 -2.64 -1.75 -0.20
C VAL A 63 -1.94 -2.32 -1.44
N VAL A 64 -1.31 -3.48 -1.29
CA VAL A 64 -0.48 -4.11 -2.31
C VAL A 64 -0.94 -5.55 -2.52
N ARG A 65 -1.21 -5.92 -3.77
CA ARG A 65 -1.45 -7.29 -4.19
C ARG A 65 -0.28 -7.79 -5.00
N LEU A 66 0.32 -8.88 -4.54
CA LEU A 66 1.40 -9.59 -5.21
C LEU A 66 0.88 -10.92 -5.75
N ALA A 67 1.32 -11.23 -6.97
CA ALA A 67 1.23 -12.57 -7.53
C ALA A 67 2.58 -13.25 -7.44
N ILE A 68 2.57 -14.53 -7.10
CA ILE A 68 3.76 -15.35 -6.91
C ILE A 68 3.58 -16.60 -7.77
N GLY A 69 4.38 -16.71 -8.82
CA GLY A 69 4.32 -17.82 -9.78
C GLY A 69 5.59 -18.65 -9.80
N GLY A 70 5.62 -19.62 -10.70
CA GLY A 70 6.78 -20.51 -10.86
C GLY A 70 6.72 -21.76 -9.99
N ALA A 71 7.71 -22.63 -10.16
CA ALA A 71 7.78 -23.92 -9.46
C ALA A 71 7.91 -23.78 -7.94
N ASP A 72 8.55 -22.69 -7.48
CA ASP A 72 8.86 -22.43 -6.08
C ASP A 72 7.86 -21.47 -5.40
N ALA A 73 6.70 -21.21 -6.02
CA ALA A 73 5.75 -20.19 -5.55
C ALA A 73 5.35 -20.33 -4.07
N ALA A 74 5.20 -21.56 -3.57
CA ALA A 74 4.88 -21.81 -2.17
C ALA A 74 6.03 -21.44 -1.23
N ALA A 75 7.27 -21.75 -1.60
CA ALA A 75 8.46 -21.41 -0.82
C ALA A 75 8.70 -19.89 -0.83
N ASP A 76 8.51 -19.26 -1.97
CA ASP A 76 8.62 -17.81 -2.15
C ASP A 76 7.56 -17.04 -1.36
N LYS A 77 6.30 -17.53 -1.35
CA LYS A 77 5.26 -17.02 -0.46
C LYS A 77 5.68 -17.17 1.01
N ALA A 78 6.16 -18.34 1.42
CA ALA A 78 6.58 -18.55 2.82
C ALA A 78 7.70 -17.57 3.21
N ARG A 79 8.69 -17.36 2.32
CA ARG A 79 9.80 -16.42 2.52
C ARG A 79 9.35 -14.96 2.63
N LEU A 80 8.38 -14.56 1.81
CA LEU A 80 7.78 -13.24 1.88
C LEU A 80 7.10 -13.01 3.25
N LEU A 81 6.34 -13.99 3.73
CA LEU A 81 5.52 -13.87 4.94
C LEU A 81 6.29 -14.08 6.23
N ASP A 82 7.35 -14.87 6.20
CA ASP A 82 8.22 -15.11 7.35
C ASP A 82 8.73 -13.78 7.90
N GLY A 83 8.52 -13.49 9.19
CA GLY A 83 8.99 -12.28 9.86
C GLY A 83 8.59 -10.95 9.22
N LEU A 84 7.44 -10.87 8.53
CA LEU A 84 7.04 -9.68 7.77
C LEU A 84 6.85 -8.43 8.66
N SER A 85 6.19 -8.59 9.81
CA SER A 85 5.93 -7.51 10.77
C SER A 85 7.20 -7.02 11.48
N GLU A 86 8.18 -7.91 11.64
CA GLU A 86 9.46 -7.64 12.30
C GLU A 86 10.55 -7.19 11.31
N ALA A 87 10.26 -7.23 10.01
CA ALA A 87 11.22 -6.88 8.98
C ALA A 87 11.61 -5.40 9.08
N GLN A 88 12.90 -5.13 8.90
CA GLN A 88 13.40 -3.76 8.79
C GLN A 88 13.19 -3.25 7.37
N TRP A 89 12.43 -2.17 7.25
CA TRP A 89 12.11 -1.50 5.98
C TRP A 89 12.92 -0.21 5.86
N VAL A 90 13.72 -0.10 4.81
CA VAL A 90 14.50 1.12 4.54
C VAL A 90 13.72 2.00 3.57
N LEU A 91 13.01 3.00 4.09
CA LEU A 91 12.24 3.97 3.31
C LEU A 91 12.78 5.39 3.56
N PRO A 92 13.15 6.17 2.54
CA PRO A 92 13.62 7.53 2.76
C PRO A 92 12.55 8.41 3.42
N ARG A 93 12.91 9.03 4.55
CA ARG A 93 12.04 9.92 5.34
C ARG A 93 10.75 9.28 5.82
N HIS A 94 10.69 7.95 5.86
CA HIS A 94 9.53 7.23 6.33
C HIS A 94 9.97 5.97 7.07
N PHE A 95 9.12 5.49 7.96
CA PHE A 95 9.24 4.13 8.48
C PHE A 95 7.91 3.40 8.34
N VAL A 96 7.95 2.06 8.29
CA VAL A 96 6.76 1.22 8.34
C VAL A 96 6.32 1.12 9.79
N ALA A 97 5.17 1.70 10.11
CA ALA A 97 4.58 1.64 11.44
C ALA A 97 3.76 0.36 11.65
N ASP A 98 3.18 -0.17 10.56
CA ASP A 98 2.44 -1.42 10.57
C ASP A 98 2.46 -2.06 9.19
N ILE A 99 2.49 -3.39 9.14
CA ILE A 99 2.33 -4.17 7.91
C ILE A 99 1.70 -5.52 8.23
N CYS A 100 0.68 -5.90 7.47
CA CYS A 100 -0.04 -7.14 7.67
C CYS A 100 -0.48 -7.77 6.34
N VAL A 101 -0.78 -9.06 6.38
CA VAL A 101 -1.44 -9.78 5.28
C VAL A 101 -2.94 -9.67 5.51
N ASP A 102 -3.65 -9.08 4.56
CA ASP A 102 -5.10 -8.97 4.62
C ASP A 102 -5.77 -10.26 4.08
N GLU A 103 -5.23 -10.79 2.99
CA GLU A 103 -5.80 -11.96 2.30
C GLU A 103 -4.73 -12.70 1.51
N ALA A 104 -4.91 -14.00 1.29
CA ALA A 104 -4.03 -14.80 0.44
C ALA A 104 -4.80 -15.97 -0.18
N GLY A 105 -4.39 -16.41 -1.35
CA GLY A 105 -5.04 -17.53 -2.02
C GLY A 105 -4.25 -18.13 -3.16
N GLU A 106 -4.91 -19.05 -3.85
CA GLU A 106 -4.40 -19.72 -5.04
C GLU A 106 -5.24 -19.32 -6.26
N ARG A 107 -4.66 -19.47 -7.44
CA ARG A 107 -5.28 -19.22 -8.74
C ARG A 107 -4.60 -20.07 -9.82
N ALA A 108 -5.16 -20.07 -11.02
CA ALA A 108 -4.69 -20.93 -12.11
C ALA A 108 -3.21 -20.76 -12.47
N ASP A 109 -2.65 -19.57 -12.30
CA ASP A 109 -1.26 -19.21 -12.64
C ASP A 109 -0.33 -19.06 -11.42
N GLY A 110 -0.75 -19.45 -10.22
CA GLY A 110 0.09 -19.46 -9.02
C GLY A 110 -0.62 -19.04 -7.73
N LEU A 111 0.13 -18.41 -6.84
CA LEU A 111 -0.35 -17.90 -5.56
C LEU A 111 -0.50 -16.38 -5.61
N TRP A 112 -1.28 -15.84 -4.69
CA TRP A 112 -1.36 -14.41 -4.50
C TRP A 112 -1.49 -14.06 -3.01
N VAL A 113 -1.05 -12.84 -2.68
CA VAL A 113 -1.18 -12.25 -1.35
C VAL A 113 -1.57 -10.78 -1.48
N GLU A 114 -2.46 -10.32 -0.60
CA GLU A 114 -2.79 -8.92 -0.41
C GLU A 114 -2.30 -8.46 0.96
N LEU A 115 -1.63 -7.32 0.98
CA LEU A 115 -1.01 -6.75 2.17
C LEU A 115 -1.43 -5.29 2.33
N SER A 116 -1.63 -4.89 3.57
CA SER A 116 -1.75 -3.49 3.98
C SER A 116 -0.51 -3.04 4.71
N ALA A 117 -0.05 -1.82 4.44
CA ALA A 117 1.06 -1.22 5.15
C ALA A 117 0.76 0.25 5.50
N LEU A 118 1.15 0.65 6.70
CA LEU A 118 1.11 2.04 7.16
C LEU A 118 2.54 2.56 7.24
N THR A 119 2.84 3.63 6.50
CA THR A 119 4.12 4.34 6.61
C THR A 119 3.91 5.70 7.23
N ILE A 120 4.78 6.09 8.16
CA ILE A 120 4.77 7.41 8.82
C ILE A 120 5.98 8.21 8.33
N GLU A 121 5.80 9.51 8.11
CA GLU A 121 6.87 10.45 7.76
C GLU A 121 7.79 10.73 8.95
N GLU A 122 9.09 10.76 8.70
CA GLU A 122 10.12 11.20 9.64
C GLU A 122 10.40 12.68 9.43
N TRP A 123 10.43 13.44 10.54
CA TRP A 123 10.63 14.90 10.57
C TRP A 123 12.03 15.27 11.05
#